data_AF-A0A227KNN6-F1
#
_entry.id   AF-A0A227KNN6-F1
#
_cell.length_a   1.000
_cell.length_b   1.000
_cell.length_c   1.000
_cell.angle_alpha   90.00
_cell.angle_beta   90.00
_cell.angle_gamma   90.00
#
_symmetry.space_group_name_H-M   'P 1'
#
loop_
_entity.id
_entity.type
_entity.pdbx_description
1 polymer ?
#
loop_
_entity_poly.entity_id
_entity_poly.type
_entity_poly.pdbx_seq_one_letter_code
_entity_poly.pdbx_strand_id
1 'polypeptide(L)'
;MNDYTPFNNAIVVYKEATVSQIVPKSGPRAGQKTSVVEFKAYRPEFEKKADGTFEKKDSKFFTVQYYGSEVSAKRIAAGIKEGMTLEVRGEVREKQFTGKDGKTMTENVIAAKGIAVSLNQPGLEVQFTKQKQQQKGQER
;
A
#
# COMPACT_ATOMS: atom_id res chain seq x y z
N MET A 1 -13.76 -19.83 8.41
CA MET A 1 -13.16 -19.49 7.11
C MET A 1 -12.63 -18.08 7.27
N ASN A 2 -11.34 -17.82 7.07
CA ASN A 2 -10.86 -16.43 7.18
C ASN A 2 -11.15 -15.74 5.84
N ASP A 3 -12.04 -14.76 5.84
CA ASP A 3 -12.48 -14.03 4.65
C ASP A 3 -11.40 -13.03 4.20
N TYR A 4 -10.32 -13.58 3.64
CA TYR A 4 -9.29 -12.81 2.95
C TYR A 4 -9.65 -12.75 1.48
N THR A 5 -9.88 -11.54 0.99
CA THR A 5 -10.11 -11.29 -0.44
C THR A 5 -8.84 -10.77 -1.08
N PRO A 6 -8.40 -11.28 -2.24
CA PRO A 6 -7.26 -10.73 -2.95
C PRO A 6 -7.44 -9.23 -3.24
N PHE A 7 -6.39 -8.45 -3.01
CA PHE A 7 -6.36 -7.01 -3.30
C PHE A 7 -5.21 -6.69 -4.25
N ASN A 8 -5.50 -5.99 -5.35
CA ASN A 8 -4.51 -5.49 -6.30
C ASN A 8 -5.03 -4.19 -6.95
N ASN A 9 -4.77 -3.05 -6.32
CA ASN A 9 -5.23 -1.75 -6.83
C ASN A 9 -4.29 -0.61 -6.38
N ALA A 10 -4.36 0.50 -7.10
CA ALA A 10 -3.80 1.77 -6.68
C ALA A 10 -4.61 2.38 -5.52
N ILE A 11 -3.91 2.92 -4.53
CA ILE A 11 -4.47 3.62 -3.37
C ILE A 11 -3.68 4.91 -3.10
N VAL A 12 -4.35 5.91 -2.52
CA VAL A 12 -3.77 7.20 -2.17
C VAL A 12 -3.51 7.25 -0.68
N VAL A 13 -2.28 7.54 -0.27
CA VAL A 13 -1.89 7.67 1.14
C VAL A 13 -2.46 8.97 1.70
N TYR A 14 -3.18 8.90 2.83
CA TYR A 14 -3.69 10.10 3.52
C TYR A 14 -3.18 10.23 4.96
N LYS A 15 -2.42 9.24 5.44
CA LYS A 15 -1.68 9.33 6.70
C LYS A 15 -0.37 8.58 6.57
N GLU A 16 0.71 9.24 7.00
CA GLU A 16 2.07 8.71 6.92
C GLU A 16 2.24 7.36 7.64
N ALA A 17 3.28 6.64 7.21
CA ALA A 17 3.60 5.33 7.75
C ALA A 17 4.20 5.39 9.14
N THR A 18 3.78 4.44 9.97
CA THR A 18 4.33 4.18 11.30
C THR A 18 4.96 2.79 11.32
N VAL A 19 5.98 2.62 12.15
CA VAL A 19 6.62 1.31 12.36
C VAL A 19 6.39 0.87 13.80
N SER A 20 5.88 -0.35 13.95
CA SER A 20 5.72 -1.01 15.25
C SER A 20 6.36 -2.40 15.21
N GLN A 21 6.50 -3.03 16.39
CA GLN A 21 6.96 -4.41 16.49
C GLN A 21 5.88 -5.28 17.14
N ILE A 22 5.72 -6.49 16.60
CA ILE A 22 4.83 -7.52 17.13
C ILE A 22 5.56 -8.84 17.27
N VAL A 23 5.00 -9.75 18.07
CA VAL A 23 5.38 -11.17 18.10
C VAL A 23 4.15 -11.97 17.69
N PRO A 24 4.07 -12.46 16.44
CA PRO A 24 2.92 -13.24 15.98
C PRO A 24 2.77 -14.53 16.81
N LYS A 25 1.53 -14.90 17.13
CA LYS A 25 1.22 -16.14 17.86
C LYS A 25 1.16 -17.38 16.97
N SER A 26 1.01 -17.20 15.66
CA SER A 26 0.86 -18.29 14.68
C SER A 26 1.39 -17.90 13.30
N GLY A 27 1.55 -18.90 12.42
CA GLY A 27 2.06 -18.75 11.05
C GLY A 27 3.59 -18.87 10.92
N PRO A 28 4.14 -18.63 9.72
CA PRO A 28 5.58 -18.85 9.45
C PRO A 28 6.55 -18.01 10.28
N ARG A 29 6.06 -16.92 10.90
CA ARG A 29 6.83 -16.02 11.77
C ARG A 29 6.39 -16.09 13.24
N ALA A 30 5.69 -17.14 13.65
CA ALA A 30 5.26 -17.32 15.02
C ALA A 30 6.45 -17.27 16.00
N GLY A 31 6.31 -16.56 17.11
CA GLY A 31 7.35 -16.42 18.13
C GLY A 31 8.52 -15.51 17.76
N GLN A 32 8.58 -14.98 16.53
CA GLN A 32 9.65 -14.10 16.08
C GLN A 32 9.23 -12.63 16.14
N LYS A 33 10.14 -11.76 16.59
CA LYS A 33 9.93 -10.30 16.50
C LYS A 33 9.80 -9.91 15.03
N THR A 34 8.65 -9.36 14.67
CA THR A 34 8.33 -8.92 13.31
C THR A 34 8.00 -7.44 13.34
N SER A 35 8.60 -6.66 12.44
CA SER A 35 8.25 -5.25 12.29
C SER A 35 7.05 -5.11 11.36
N VAL A 36 6.15 -4.19 11.72
CA VAL A 36 4.94 -3.88 10.96
C VAL A 36 5.00 -2.42 10.55
N VAL A 37 4.95 -2.17 9.25
CA VAL A 37 4.70 -0.84 8.70
C VAL A 37 3.18 -0.70 8.56
N GLU A 38 2.61 0.33 9.17
CA GLU A 38 1.20 0.66 9.03
C GLU A 38 1.02 2.09 8.53
N PHE A 39 0.23 2.27 7.47
CA PHE A 39 -0.20 3.57 6.97
C PHE A 39 -1.68 3.54 6.60
N LYS A 40 -2.30 4.71 6.48
CA LYS A 40 -3.70 4.81 6.07
C LYS A 40 -3.80 5.32 4.64
N ALA A 41 -4.66 4.68 3.86
CA ALA A 41 -4.85 4.99 2.46
C ALA A 41 -6.32 4.88 2.08
N TYR A 42 -6.71 5.55 1.00
CA TYR A 42 -8.04 5.43 0.43
C TYR A 42 -7.97 5.14 -1.06
N ARG A 43 -9.00 4.49 -1.57
CA ARG A 43 -9.23 4.33 -3.01
C ARG A 43 -10.43 5.18 -3.41
N PRO A 44 -10.24 6.17 -4.29
CA PRO A 44 -11.36 6.86 -4.93
C PRO A 44 -12.23 5.85 -5.70
N GLU A 45 -13.55 5.93 -5.52
CA GLU A 45 -14.50 5.16 -6.32
C GLU A 45 -15.24 6.11 -7.27
N PHE A 46 -15.42 5.66 -8.51
CA PHE A 46 -16.14 6.40 -9.54
C PHE A 46 -17.14 5.46 -10.21
N GLU A 47 -18.35 5.96 -10.44
CA GLU A 47 -19.37 5.26 -11.22
C GLU A 47 -19.49 5.92 -12.59
N LYS A 48 -19.42 5.12 -13.66
CA LYS A 48 -19.64 5.61 -15.02
C LYS A 48 -21.15 5.68 -15.28
N LYS A 49 -21.66 6.86 -15.56
CA LYS A 49 -23.06 7.11 -15.92
C LYS A 49 -23.34 6.69 -17.37
N ALA A 50 -24.62 6.55 -17.69
CA ALA A 50 -25.09 6.17 -19.04
C ALA A 50 -24.69 7.17 -20.13
N ASP A 51 -24.50 8.44 -19.77
CA ASP A 51 -24.02 9.52 -20.65
C ASP A 51 -22.49 9.49 -20.86
N GLY A 52 -21.79 8.54 -20.25
CA GLY A 52 -20.34 8.39 -20.36
C GLY A 52 -19.53 9.21 -19.35
N THR A 53 -20.16 10.06 -18.53
CA THR A 53 -19.49 10.83 -17.47
C THR A 53 -19.18 9.96 -16.26
N PHE A 54 -18.23 10.39 -15.43
CA PHE A 54 -17.90 9.71 -14.18
C PHE A 54 -18.37 10.54 -12.99
N GLU A 55 -19.13 9.90 -12.10
CA GLU A 55 -19.53 10.48 -10.82
C GLU A 55 -18.66 9.90 -9.70
N LYS A 56 -18.12 10.79 -8.85
CA LYS A 56 -17.36 10.38 -7.67
C LYS A 56 -18.29 9.80 -6.62
N LYS A 57 -17.95 8.63 -6.10
CA LYS A 57 -18.60 7.99 -4.95
C LYS A 57 -17.76 8.11 -3.70
N ASP A 58 -18.30 7.60 -2.60
CA ASP A 58 -17.58 7.48 -1.34
C ASP A 58 -16.33 6.62 -1.54
N SER A 59 -15.21 7.13 -1.07
CA SER A 59 -13.94 6.41 -1.17
C SER A 59 -13.91 5.25 -0.20
N LYS A 60 -13.26 4.15 -0.58
CA LYS A 60 -12.97 3.07 0.35
C LYS A 60 -11.69 3.35 1.11
N PHE A 61 -11.77 3.32 2.43
CA PHE A 61 -10.63 3.56 3.32
C PHE A 61 -10.02 2.25 3.78
N PHE A 62 -8.70 2.24 3.88
CA PHE A 62 -7.90 1.06 4.21
C PHE A 62 -6.79 1.40 5.20
N THR A 63 -6.54 0.42 6.05
CA THR A 63 -5.32 0.33 6.84
C THR A 63 -4.40 -0.67 6.19
N VAL A 64 -3.25 -0.22 5.72
CA VAL A 64 -2.30 -1.08 5.01
C VAL A 64 -1.21 -1.51 5.97
N GLN A 65 -1.00 -2.81 6.09
CA GLN A 65 0.00 -3.41 6.96
C GLN A 65 1.00 -4.23 6.13
N TYR A 66 2.27 -3.88 6.23
CA TYR A 66 3.38 -4.64 5.64
C TYR A 66 4.25 -5.23 6.73
N TYR A 67 4.55 -6.53 6.62
CA TYR A 67 5.31 -7.28 7.63
C TYR A 67 6.71 -7.59 7.11
N GLY A 68 7.74 -7.11 7.79
CA GLY A 68 9.12 -7.27 7.34
C GLY A 68 10.15 -7.31 8.48
N SER A 69 11.42 -7.36 8.08
CA SER A 69 12.54 -7.10 9.00
C SER A 69 12.55 -5.63 9.41
N GLU A 70 13.17 -5.30 10.54
CA GLU A 70 13.23 -3.92 11.02
C GLU A 70 13.86 -2.96 10.00
N VAL A 71 14.94 -3.37 9.33
CA VAL A 71 15.61 -2.56 8.30
C VAL A 71 14.68 -2.30 7.11
N SER A 72 14.00 -3.33 6.61
CA SER A 72 13.02 -3.17 5.51
C SER A 72 11.85 -2.27 5.92
N ALA A 73 11.33 -2.44 7.14
CA ALA A 73 10.19 -1.69 7.64
C ALA A 73 10.51 -0.20 7.77
N LYS A 74 11.66 0.15 8.37
CA LYS A 74 12.13 1.54 8.46
C LYS A 74 12.33 2.17 7.09
N ARG A 75 12.95 1.45 6.15
CA ARG A 75 13.19 1.94 4.78
C ARG A 75 11.89 2.19 4.02
N ILE A 76 10.93 1.26 4.11
CA ILE A 76 9.62 1.40 3.46
C ILE A 76 8.84 2.56 4.07
N ALA A 77 8.77 2.63 5.41
CA ALA A 77 8.04 3.69 6.09
C ALA A 77 8.58 5.09 5.74
N ALA A 78 9.90 5.26 5.71
CA ALA A 78 10.53 6.54 5.33
C ALA A 78 10.24 6.96 3.87
N GLY A 79 9.91 6.02 2.99
CA GLY A 79 9.57 6.29 1.60
C GLY A 79 8.08 6.58 1.35
N ILE A 80 7.21 6.30 2.32
CA ILE A 80 5.76 6.49 2.19
C ILE A 80 5.38 7.87 2.74
N LYS A 81 4.90 8.74 1.87
CA LYS A 81 4.46 10.10 2.21
C LYS A 81 2.98 10.27 1.93
N GLU A 82 2.35 11.20 2.64
CA GLU A 82 0.99 11.63 2.36
C GLU A 82 0.86 12.14 0.91
N GLY A 83 -0.28 11.84 0.27
CA GLY A 83 -0.58 12.20 -1.12
C GLY A 83 -0.01 11.23 -2.16
N MET A 84 0.88 10.30 -1.80
CA MET A 84 1.43 9.34 -2.76
C MET A 84 0.37 8.35 -3.23
N THR A 85 0.38 8.06 -4.54
CA THR A 85 -0.36 6.93 -5.10
C THR A 85 0.53 5.70 -5.13
N LEU A 86 0.12 4.64 -4.43
CA LEU A 86 0.85 3.38 -4.33
C LEU A 86 0.04 2.25 -4.97
N GLU A 87 0.70 1.41 -5.75
CA GLU A 87 0.17 0.11 -6.17
C GLU A 87 0.38 -0.89 -5.04
N VAL A 88 -0.70 -1.44 -4.50
CA VAL A 88 -0.63 -2.40 -3.39
C VAL A 88 -1.23 -3.72 -3.81
N ARG A 89 -0.45 -4.79 -3.61
CA ARG A 89 -0.87 -6.17 -3.78
C ARG A 89 -0.88 -6.87 -2.43
N GLY A 90 -1.95 -7.58 -2.11
CA GLY A 90 -2.08 -8.28 -0.84
C GLY A 90 -3.42 -8.97 -0.68
N GLU A 91 -3.87 -9.05 0.57
CA GLU A 91 -5.17 -9.57 0.94
C GLU A 91 -5.88 -8.54 1.82
N VAL A 92 -7.13 -8.25 1.50
CA VAL A 92 -7.98 -7.40 2.34
C VAL A 92 -8.85 -8.28 3.24
N ARG A 93 -9.01 -7.85 4.48
CA ARG A 93 -9.97 -8.40 5.44
C ARG A 93 -10.71 -7.26 6.12
N GLU A 94 -11.92 -7.54 6.58
CA GLU A 94 -12.62 -6.64 7.49
C GLU A 94 -12.23 -6.94 8.93
N LYS A 95 -11.96 -5.89 9.69
CA LYS A 95 -11.69 -5.95 11.13
C LYS A 95 -12.73 -5.12 11.85
N GLN A 96 -13.52 -5.78 12.68
CA GLN A 96 -14.43 -5.08 13.59
C GLN A 96 -13.71 -4.73 14.89
N PHE A 97 -13.94 -3.52 15.39
CA PHE A 97 -13.47 -3.09 16.71
C PHE A 97 -14.49 -2.14 17.34
N THR A 98 -14.52 -2.12 18.66
CA THR A 98 -15.38 -1.19 19.41
C THR A 98 -14.65 0.15 19.55
N GLY A 99 -15.25 1.22 19.05
CA GLY A 99 -14.78 2.58 19.23
C GLY A 99 -14.87 3.04 20.69
N LYS A 100 -14.21 4.16 21.01
CA LYS A 100 -14.29 4.78 22.35
C LYS A 100 -15.71 5.21 22.73
N ASP A 101 -16.57 5.39 21.74
CA ASP A 101 -17.99 5.71 21.85
C ASP A 101 -18.88 4.46 22.05
N GLY A 102 -18.29 3.27 22.16
CA GLY A 102 -19.01 2.01 22.34
C GLY A 102 -19.62 1.45 21.05
N LYS A 103 -19.46 2.13 19.90
CA LYS A 103 -19.98 1.65 18.62
C LYS A 103 -19.02 0.66 17.98
N THR A 104 -19.58 -0.40 17.38
CA THR A 104 -18.80 -1.31 16.53
C THR A 104 -18.49 -0.59 15.21
N MET A 105 -17.21 -0.48 14.92
CA MET A 105 -16.67 0.06 13.68
C MET A 105 -16.05 -1.08 12.87
N THR A 106 -16.20 -1.02 11.55
CA THR A 106 -15.55 -1.93 10.61
C THR A 106 -14.44 -1.19 9.89
N GLU A 107 -13.24 -1.77 9.87
CA GLU A 107 -12.07 -1.26 9.15
C GLU A 107 -11.58 -2.28 8.12
N ASN A 108 -11.36 -1.83 6.89
CA ASN A 108 -10.70 -2.66 5.89
C ASN A 108 -9.20 -2.65 6.14
N VAL A 109 -8.62 -3.83 6.38
CA VAL A 109 -7.19 -4.00 6.61
C VAL A 109 -6.59 -4.77 5.45
N ILE A 110 -5.62 -4.16 4.77
CA ILE A 110 -4.83 -4.81 3.72
C ILE A 110 -3.56 -5.38 4.35
N ALA A 111 -3.43 -6.70 4.36
CA ALA A 111 -2.17 -7.38 4.59
C ALA A 111 -1.36 -7.35 3.28
N ALA A 112 -0.48 -6.35 3.15
CA ALA A 112 0.29 -6.10 1.94
C ALA A 112 1.39 -7.14 1.76
N LYS A 113 1.42 -7.75 0.56
CA LYS A 113 2.48 -8.64 0.06
C LYS A 113 3.48 -7.90 -0.82
N GLY A 114 3.07 -6.77 -1.41
CA GLY A 114 3.91 -5.90 -2.21
C GLY A 114 3.36 -4.48 -2.23
N ILE A 115 4.26 -3.51 -2.21
CA ILE A 115 3.97 -2.08 -2.30
C ILE A 115 4.93 -1.50 -3.33
N ALA A 116 4.40 -0.77 -4.29
CA ALA A 116 5.20 -0.05 -5.29
C ALA A 116 4.65 1.36 -5.48
N VAL A 117 5.50 2.28 -5.91
CA VAL A 117 5.07 3.61 -6.34
C VAL A 117 4.31 3.49 -7.65
N SER A 118 3.13 4.11 -7.76
CA SER A 118 2.40 4.14 -9.02
C SER A 118 3.09 5.08 -10.01
N LEU A 119 3.38 4.57 -11.21
CA LEU A 119 3.96 5.38 -12.28
C LEU A 119 2.95 6.36 -12.90
N ASN A 120 1.66 6.15 -12.61
CA ASN A 120 0.58 7.04 -13.04
C ASN A 120 0.28 8.12 -11.99
N GLN A 121 1.11 8.28 -10.96
CA GLN A 121 0.89 9.32 -9.95
C GLN A 121 1.04 10.72 -10.57
N PRO A 122 0.19 11.68 -10.19
CA PRO A 122 0.36 13.07 -10.61
C PRO A 122 1.71 13.64 -10.18
N GLY A 123 2.40 14.34 -11.08
CA GLY A 123 3.67 15.01 -10.79
C GLY A 123 4.92 14.14 -10.83
N LEU A 124 4.83 12.87 -11.22
CA LEU A 124 6.02 12.05 -11.45
C LEU A 124 6.62 12.35 -12.83
N GLU A 125 7.81 12.94 -12.86
CA GLU A 125 8.62 13.05 -14.07
C GLU A 125 9.54 11.84 -14.21
N VAL A 126 9.30 11.00 -15.23
CA VAL A 126 10.19 9.88 -15.56
C VAL A 126 11.21 10.36 -16.60
N GLN A 127 12.44 10.59 -16.16
CA GLN A 127 13.55 10.94 -17.06
C GLN A 127 14.19 9.68 -17.62
N PHE A 128 14.08 9.47 -18.93
CA PHE A 128 14.76 8.38 -19.63
C PHE A 128 16.13 8.85 -20.13
N THR A 129 17.21 8.42 -19.49
CA THR A 129 18.55 8.53 -20.09
C THR A 129 18.81 7.33 -21.00
N LYS A 130 19.01 7.58 -22.30
CA LYS A 130 19.56 6.56 -23.22
C LYS A 130 20.89 6.05 -22.66
N GLN A 131 21.02 4.73 -22.52
CA GLN A 131 22.33 4.12 -22.27
C GLN A 131 23.29 4.57 -23.39
N LYS A 132 24.42 5.18 -23.00
CA LYS A 132 25.51 5.42 -23.94
C LYS A 132 25.93 4.06 -24.49
N GLN A 133 25.70 3.84 -25.79
CA GLN A 133 26.32 2.72 -26.49
C GLN A 133 27.82 2.81 -26.24
N GLN A 134 28.39 1.78 -25.61
CA GLN A 134 29.84 1.63 -25.62
C GLN A 134 30.26 1.54 -27.08
N GLN A 135 30.96 2.57 -27.57
CA GLN A 135 31.63 2.50 -28.85
C GLN A 135 32.57 1.30 -28.77
N LYS A 136 32.26 0.24 -29.53
CA LYS A 136 33.21 -0.85 -29.77
C LYS A 136 34.47 -0.19 -30.31
N GLY A 137 35.59 -0.42 -29.62
CA GLY A 137 36.88 0.16 -29.96
C GLY A 137 37.19 -0.07 -31.43
N GLN A 138 37.66 0.98 -32.09
CA GLN A 138 38.34 0.84 -33.37
C GLN A 138 39.58 -0.03 -33.13
N GLU A 139 39.58 -1.20 -33.76
CA GLU A 139 40.76 -2.04 -33.93
C GLU A 139 41.88 -1.19 -34.52
N ARG A 140 43.06 -1.26 -33.89
CA ARG A 140 44.32 -0.77 -34.45
C ARG A 140 45.07 -1.96 -35.03
#